data_AF-A0A8D9BA41-F1
#
_entry.id   AF-A0A8D9BA41-F1
#
_cell.length_a   1.000
_cell.length_b   1.000
_cell.length_c   1.000
_cell.angle_alpha   90.00
_cell.angle_beta   90.00
_cell.angle_gamma   90.00
#
_symmetry.space_group_name_H-M   'P 1'
#
loop_
_entity.id
_entity.type
_entity.pdbx_description
1 polymer ?
#
loop_
_entity_poly.entity_id
_entity_poly.type
_entity_poly.pdbx_seq_one_letter_code
_entity_poly.pdbx_strand_id
1 'polypeptide(L)'
;MRLTRGTSEILNQKLSIMLDRCKLSDRNAVMVILGTVEALGLNPTDYILSRSALRLRRRQFREEYAEEMQRRLNVSEDEAVVVHWDGKLLPNILGRDICERLAVLISYGGKE
;
A
#
# COMPACT_ATOMS: atom_id res chain seq x y z
N MET A 1 -21.61 -1.76 28.41
CA MET A 1 -20.36 -1.81 27.62
C MET A 1 -20.34 -0.58 26.71
N ARG A 2 -19.50 0.41 26.99
CA ARG A 2 -19.38 1.59 26.11
C ARG A 2 -18.58 1.17 24.88
N LEU A 3 -19.20 1.21 23.70
CA LEU A 3 -18.52 1.03 22.42
C LEU A 3 -17.78 2.33 22.10
N THR A 4 -16.57 2.48 22.62
CA THR A 4 -15.65 3.55 22.23
C THR A 4 -15.05 3.22 20.86
N ARG A 5 -15.08 4.19 19.94
CA ARG A 5 -14.36 4.08 18.67
C ARG A 5 -12.86 4.12 18.95
N GLY A 6 -12.11 3.23 18.31
CA GLY A 6 -10.66 3.31 18.30
C GLY A 6 -10.19 4.64 17.73
N THR A 7 -9.13 5.18 18.33
CA THR A 7 -8.57 6.49 18.00
C THR A 7 -7.18 6.38 17.38
N SER A 8 -6.52 5.23 17.53
CA SER A 8 -5.17 5.01 17.04
C SER A 8 -5.20 4.59 15.58
N GLU A 9 -4.42 5.29 14.74
CA GLU A 9 -4.19 4.88 13.36
C GLU A 9 -3.28 3.64 13.34
N ILE A 10 -3.68 2.63 12.57
CA ILE A 10 -2.91 1.39 12.39
C ILE A 10 -2.34 1.28 10.98
N LEU A 11 -2.98 1.92 10.00
CA LEU A 11 -2.57 1.86 8.62
C LEU A 11 -1.51 2.92 8.34
N ASN A 12 -0.32 2.47 7.96
CA ASN A 12 0.71 3.31 7.36
C ASN A 12 0.86 3.00 5.85
N GLN A 13 1.57 3.87 5.12
CA GLN A 13 1.74 3.74 3.68
C GLN A 13 2.35 2.39 3.29
N LYS A 14 3.36 1.92 4.05
CA LYS A 14 4.01 0.63 3.82
C LYS A 14 3.03 -0.53 3.94
N LEU A 15 2.22 -0.56 4.99
CA LEU A 15 1.19 -1.59 5.19
C LEU A 15 0.15 -1.52 4.07
N SER A 16 -0.32 -0.33 3.68
CA SER A 16 -1.25 -0.15 2.56
C SER A 16 -0.71 -0.76 1.26
N ILE A 17 0.55 -0.48 0.91
CA ILE A 17 1.21 -1.04 -0.28
C ILE A 17 1.26 -2.57 -0.20
N MET A 18 1.56 -3.15 0.95
CA MET A 18 1.58 -4.61 1.11
C MET A 18 0.19 -5.23 0.94
N LEU A 19 -0.85 -4.61 1.48
CA LEU A 19 -2.23 -5.05 1.29
C LEU A 19 -2.64 -5.02 -0.19
N ASP A 20 -2.23 -3.99 -0.93
CA ASP A 20 -2.47 -3.87 -2.38
C ASP A 20 -1.72 -4.95 -3.16
N ARG A 21 -0.43 -5.17 -2.86
CA ARG A 21 0.40 -6.22 -3.49
C ARG A 21 -0.14 -7.63 -3.25
N CYS A 22 -0.67 -7.89 -2.06
CA CYS A 22 -1.33 -9.14 -1.71
C CYS A 22 -2.75 -9.26 -2.27
N LYS A 23 -3.22 -8.26 -3.04
CA LYS A 23 -4.57 -8.20 -3.63
C LYS A 23 -5.69 -8.36 -2.59
N LEU A 24 -5.46 -7.84 -1.38
CA LEU A 24 -6.44 -7.93 -0.30
C LEU A 24 -7.53 -6.88 -0.48
N SER A 25 -8.78 -7.34 -0.54
CA SER A 25 -9.95 -6.47 -0.44
C SER A 25 -9.96 -5.74 0.91
N ASP A 26 -10.65 -4.60 1.00
CA ASP A 26 -10.75 -3.86 2.27
C ASP A 26 -11.32 -4.72 3.41
N ARG A 27 -12.24 -5.63 3.09
CA ARG A 27 -12.78 -6.59 4.06
C ARG A 27 -11.72 -7.55 4.55
N ASN A 28 -10.97 -8.17 3.64
CA ASN A 28 -9.94 -9.14 4.00
C ASN A 28 -8.79 -8.46 4.75
N ALA A 29 -8.43 -7.24 4.35
CA ALA A 29 -7.44 -6.43 5.06
C ALA A 29 -7.85 -6.17 6.52
N VAL A 30 -9.10 -5.76 6.78
CA VAL A 30 -9.61 -5.60 8.15
C VAL A 30 -9.51 -6.91 8.93
N MET A 31 -9.92 -8.05 8.36
CA MET A 31 -9.85 -9.35 9.04
C MET A 31 -8.43 -9.77 9.39
N VAL A 32 -7.48 -9.60 8.46
CA VAL A 32 -6.07 -9.92 8.68
C VAL A 32 -5.47 -9.03 9.76
N ILE A 33 -5.73 -7.72 9.70
CA ILE A 33 -5.21 -6.77 10.70
C ILE A 33 -5.82 -7.07 12.07
N LEU A 34 -7.13 -7.29 12.15
CA LEU A 34 -7.84 -7.65 13.38
C LEU A 34 -7.22 -8.89 14.05
N GLY A 35 -7.11 -10.00 13.32
CA GLY A 35 -6.52 -11.23 13.85
C GLY A 35 -5.05 -11.07 14.23
N THR A 36 -4.30 -10.21 13.52
CA THR A 36 -2.90 -9.91 13.87
C THR A 36 -2.82 -9.12 15.18
N VAL A 37 -3.67 -8.10 15.37
CA VAL A 37 -3.73 -7.30 16.60
C VAL A 37 -4.08 -8.20 17.79
N GLU A 38 -5.10 -9.05 17.66
CA GLU A 38 -5.49 -10.02 18.69
C GLU A 38 -4.37 -11.01 19.00
N ALA A 39 -3.70 -11.56 17.97
CA ALA A 39 -2.59 -12.50 18.15
C ALA A 39 -1.37 -11.87 18.85
N LEU A 40 -1.19 -10.56 18.74
CA LEU A 40 -0.16 -9.80 19.45
C LEU A 40 -0.59 -9.40 20.87
N GLY A 41 -1.79 -9.78 21.32
CA GLY A 41 -2.32 -9.43 22.64
C GLY A 41 -2.75 -7.96 22.78
N LEU A 42 -2.88 -7.25 21.67
CA LEU A 42 -3.34 -5.86 21.63
C LEU A 42 -4.87 -5.82 21.56
N ASN A 43 -5.49 -4.74 22.06
CA ASN A 43 -6.94 -4.60 22.01
C ASN A 43 -7.39 -3.95 20.68
N PRO A 44 -8.16 -4.66 19.82
CA PRO A 44 -8.62 -4.10 18.55
C PRO A 44 -9.49 -2.85 18.67
N THR A 45 -10.17 -2.65 19.81
CA THR A 45 -11.02 -1.47 19.99
C THR A 45 -10.24 -0.17 20.08
N ASP A 46 -8.92 -0.24 20.27
CA ASP A 46 -8.06 0.94 20.40
C ASP A 46 -7.71 1.53 19.02
N TYR A 47 -7.93 0.76 17.95
CA TYR A 47 -7.53 1.09 16.59
C TYR A 47 -8.71 1.41 15.65
N ILE A 48 -8.44 2.24 14.63
CA ILE A 48 -9.41 2.58 13.59
C ILE A 48 -9.51 1.42 12.57
N LEU A 49 -10.33 0.41 12.87
CA LEU A 49 -10.44 -0.83 12.07
C LEU A 49 -11.71 -0.97 11.23
N SER A 50 -12.50 0.09 11.07
CA SER A 50 -13.68 0.01 10.20
C SER A 50 -13.28 -0.14 8.72
N ARG A 51 -14.01 -0.99 7.97
CA ARG A 51 -13.81 -1.16 6.52
C ARG A 51 -13.81 0.18 5.76
N SER A 52 -14.72 1.09 6.12
CA SER A 52 -14.83 2.40 5.50
C SER A 52 -13.62 3.29 5.75
N ALA A 53 -13.09 3.30 6.99
CA ALA A 53 -11.91 4.07 7.33
C ALA A 53 -10.67 3.51 6.62
N LEU A 54 -10.50 2.18 6.63
CA LEU A 54 -9.38 1.53 5.93
C LEU A 54 -9.42 1.81 4.43
N ARG A 55 -10.60 1.73 3.79
CA ARG A 55 -10.78 2.08 2.38
C ARG A 55 -10.40 3.53 2.10
N LEU A 56 -10.87 4.46 2.93
CA LEU A 56 -10.55 5.88 2.79
C LEU A 56 -9.04 6.12 2.90
N ARG A 57 -8.40 5.55 3.92
CA ARG A 57 -6.97 5.74 4.17
C ARG A 57 -6.11 5.11 3.08
N ARG A 58 -6.47 3.92 2.58
CA ARG A 58 -5.81 3.29 1.40
C ARG A 58 -5.95 4.13 0.12
N ARG A 59 -7.08 4.83 -0.06
CA ARG A 59 -7.24 5.74 -1.19
C ARG A 59 -6.30 6.95 -1.05
N GLN A 60 -6.28 7.58 0.12
CA GLN A 60 -5.39 8.70 0.40
C GLN A 60 -3.91 8.32 0.21
N PHE A 61 -3.47 7.16 0.72
CA PHE A 61 -2.09 6.70 0.50
C PHE A 61 -1.76 6.48 -0.98
N ARG A 62 -2.72 6.07 -1.80
CA ARG A 62 -2.52 5.92 -3.26
C ARG A 62 -2.43 7.28 -3.95
N GLU A 63 -3.24 8.24 -3.54
CA GLU A 63 -3.18 9.63 -4.03
C GLU A 63 -1.83 10.28 -3.63
N GLU A 64 -1.47 10.22 -2.35
CA GLU A 64 -0.19 10.71 -1.82
C GLU A 64 1.01 10.08 -2.56
N TYR A 65 0.98 8.76 -2.81
CA TYR A 65 2.06 8.06 -3.52
C TYR A 65 2.14 8.48 -4.99
N ALA A 66 1.01 8.69 -5.66
CA ALA A 66 0.98 9.16 -7.05
C ALA A 66 1.56 10.57 -7.17
N GLU A 67 1.19 11.49 -6.27
CA GLU A 67 1.73 12.85 -6.22
C GLU A 67 3.24 12.88 -5.90
N GLU A 68 3.69 12.01 -4.99
CA GLU A 68 5.12 11.84 -4.71
C GLU A 68 5.87 11.33 -5.94
N MET A 69 5.31 10.36 -6.66
CA MET A 69 5.88 9.83 -7.88
C MET A 69 5.98 10.88 -9.00
N GLN A 70 4.92 11.64 -9.23
CA GLN A 70 4.91 12.73 -10.22
C GLN A 70 6.00 13.77 -9.90
N ARG A 71 6.10 14.19 -8.63
CA ARG A 71 7.17 15.10 -8.18
C ARG A 71 8.56 14.52 -8.39
N ARG A 72 8.77 13.24 -8.07
CA ARG A 72 10.08 12.57 -8.22
C ARG A 72 10.52 12.47 -9.68
N LEU A 73 9.57 12.22 -10.58
CA LEU A 73 9.83 12.12 -12.02
C LEU A 73 9.80 13.48 -12.72
N ASN A 74 9.41 14.56 -12.04
CA ASN A 74 9.24 15.90 -12.58
C ASN A 74 8.30 15.93 -13.80
N VAL A 75 7.22 15.16 -13.70
CA VAL A 75 6.17 15.01 -14.72
C VAL A 75 5.11 16.09 -14.50
N SER A 76 4.77 16.87 -15.52
CA SER A 76 3.63 17.79 -15.49
C SER A 76 2.31 17.04 -15.74
N GLU A 77 1.16 17.63 -15.37
CA GLU A 77 -0.15 16.98 -15.52
C GLU A 77 -0.49 16.59 -16.98
N ASP A 78 0.09 17.30 -17.96
CA ASP A 78 -0.15 17.10 -19.39
C ASP A 78 0.85 16.11 -20.03
N GLU A 79 1.81 15.59 -19.26
CA GLU A 79 2.87 14.72 -19.77
C GLU A 79 2.52 13.24 -19.61
N ALA A 80 2.72 12.49 -20.69
CA ALA A 80 2.54 11.04 -20.68
C ALA A 80 3.77 10.36 -20.05
N VAL A 81 3.52 9.34 -19.23
CA VAL A 81 4.55 8.45 -18.67
C VAL A 81 4.45 7.07 -19.30
N VAL A 82 5.58 6.38 -19.43
CA VAL A 82 5.60 5.01 -19.96
C VAL A 82 5.51 4.04 -18.79
N VAL A 83 4.46 3.21 -18.78
CA VAL A 83 4.30 2.10 -17.82
C VAL A 83 4.83 0.82 -18.43
N HIS A 84 5.91 0.30 -17.86
CA HIS A 84 6.44 -1.03 -18.19
C HIS A 84 5.81 -2.03 -17.23
N TRP A 85 5.12 -3.03 -17.76
CA TRP A 85 4.41 -4.05 -16.97
C TRP A 85 4.84 -5.48 -17.35
N ASP A 86 6.03 -5.61 -17.92
CA ASP A 86 6.61 -6.88 -18.35
C ASP A 86 7.37 -7.58 -17.21
N GLY A 87 7.71 -8.86 -17.42
CA GLY A 87 8.63 -9.59 -16.56
C GLY A 87 10.01 -8.92 -16.56
N LYS A 88 10.50 -8.50 -15.39
CA LYS A 88 11.87 -7.98 -15.22
C LYS A 88 12.61 -8.87 -14.23
N LEU A 89 13.89 -9.13 -14.52
CA LEU A 89 14.81 -9.75 -13.58
C LEU A 89 15.09 -8.75 -12.46
N LEU A 90 14.54 -9.02 -11.27
CA LEU A 90 14.65 -8.16 -10.10
C LEU A 90 15.17 -8.95 -8.91
N PRO A 91 15.84 -8.29 -7.94
CA PRO A 91 16.11 -8.92 -6.66
C PRO A 91 14.81 -9.46 -6.05
N ASN A 92 14.89 -10.66 -5.48
CA ASN A 92 13.80 -11.23 -4.71
C ASN A 92 13.46 -10.31 -3.52
N ILE A 93 12.32 -10.54 -2.86
CA ILE A 93 11.85 -9.66 -1.75
C ILE A 93 12.88 -9.60 -0.60
N LEU A 94 13.76 -10.60 -0.50
CA LEU A 94 14.83 -10.70 0.50
C LEU A 94 16.20 -10.18 0.00
N GLY A 95 16.31 -9.74 -1.26
CA GLY A 95 17.53 -9.25 -1.88
C GLY A 95 18.63 -10.29 -2.14
N ARG A 96 18.34 -11.60 -2.05
CA ARG A 96 19.36 -12.66 -2.10
C ARG A 96 19.66 -13.18 -3.50
N ASP A 97 18.63 -13.28 -4.34
CA ASP A 97 18.72 -13.83 -5.69
C ASP A 97 17.99 -12.92 -6.68
N ILE A 98 18.33 -13.05 -7.95
CA ILE A 98 17.58 -12.41 -9.04
C ILE A 98 16.50 -13.39 -9.51
N CYS A 99 15.25 -12.95 -9.54
CA CYS A 99 14.15 -13.72 -10.10
C CYS A 99 13.30 -12.88 -11.04
N GLU A 100 12.66 -13.55 -12.00
CA GLU A 100 11.69 -12.92 -12.89
C GLU A 100 10.45 -12.53 -12.08
N ARG A 101 10.13 -11.24 -12.09
CA ARG A 101 8.98 -10.68 -11.38
C ARG A 101 8.24 -9.73 -12.29
N LEU A 102 6.92 -9.77 -12.23
CA LEU A 102 6.09 -8.76 -12.86
C LEU A 102 6.42 -7.41 -12.20
N ALA A 103 7.12 -6.57 -12.95
CA ALA A 103 7.53 -5.25 -12.49
C ALA A 103 6.60 -4.24 -13.14
N VAL A 104 5.87 -3.47 -12.32
CA VAL A 104 5.21 -2.26 -12.80
C VAL A 104 6.17 -1.12 -12.54
N LEU A 105 6.89 -0.70 -13.59
CA LEU A 105 7.82 0.42 -13.56
C LEU A 105 7.24 1.58 -14.37
N ILE A 106 7.58 2.79 -13.96
CA ILE A 106 7.17 4.00 -14.67
C ILE A 106 8.45 4.72 -15.05
N SER A 107 8.60 5.05 -16.32
CA SER A 107 9.72 5.86 -16.78
C SER A 107 9.25 7.14 -17.49
N TYR A 108 9.99 8.22 -17.28
CA TYR A 108 9.75 9.52 -17.91
C TYR A 108 11.09 10.22 -18.21
N GLY A 109 11.25 10.77 -19.41
CA GLY A 109 12.45 11.53 -19.79
C GLY A 109 13.78 10.76 -19.63
N GLY A 110 13.78 9.44 -19.83
CA GLY A 110 14.96 8.57 -19.65
C GLY A 110 15.30 8.20 -18.21
N LYS A 111 14.43 8.52 -17.25
CA LYS A 111 14.54 8.12 -15.83
C LYS A 111 13.49 7.06 -15.52
N GLU A 112 13.89 5.99 -14.82
CA GLU A 112 13.00 4.98 -14.20
C GLU A 112 12.66 5.36 -12.74
#